data_AF-A0A0G1T620-F1
#
_entry.id   AF-A0A0G1T620-F1
#
_cell.length_a   1.000
_cell.length_b   1.000
_cell.length_c   1.000
_cell.angle_alpha   90.00
_cell.angle_beta   90.00
_cell.angle_gamma   90.00
#
_symmetry.space_group_name_H-M   'P 1'
#
loop_
_entity.id
_entity.type
_entity.pdbx_description
1 polymer ?
#
loop_
_entity_poly.entity_id
_entity_poly.type
_entity_poly.pdbx_seq_one_letter_code
_entity_poly.pdbx_strand_id
1 'polypeptide(L)'
;MTARKTTARKKTKLKRILLLATLLCVSFVFLFGILLYKQLTLPSASAMDAATSLGQSDIFTISVIVVDGFEANPVLVKNLHYFIVDRGDKLVYSYDIPISLEIDVPGRFGNEEFSKILALGQVSGGDLHSGINLLNASIQKLFGYKVDAYILTDQTAQISFESILGGQFTFFDLTTQNISSLAKSTKTNMSLPELYATYSFINSLPSSAFLEMPSTNYNNTQDIDKQIRDITINSNLALERKSLVVLNGTSMPGVAGIGARVAENMGARVIMVDNAARVYDKSMIITDSLDATAVRELANAYGIKTIVKKGDLGNFDENGVNRANIVLLFGLDVALTL
;
A
#
# COMPACT_ATOMS: atom_id res chain seq x y z
N MET A 1 -46.76 -14.29 -66.28
CA MET A 1 -45.38 -14.75 -66.01
C MET A 1 -44.56 -13.59 -65.42
N THR A 2 -44.78 -13.15 -64.16
CA THR A 2 -44.10 -11.92 -63.66
C THR A 2 -44.07 -11.68 -62.13
N ALA A 3 -44.30 -12.68 -61.26
CA ALA A 3 -44.37 -12.43 -59.80
C ALA A 3 -43.20 -12.97 -58.95
N ARG A 4 -42.24 -13.70 -59.52
CA ARG A 4 -41.26 -14.50 -58.72
C ARG A 4 -39.87 -13.87 -58.51
N LYS A 5 -39.57 -12.70 -59.10
CA LYS A 5 -38.20 -12.09 -59.08
C LYS A 5 -37.96 -11.01 -58.01
N THR A 6 -38.98 -10.49 -57.33
CA THR A 6 -38.84 -9.34 -56.39
C THR A 6 -38.47 -9.73 -54.96
N THR A 7 -38.79 -10.94 -54.51
CA THR A 7 -38.51 -11.41 -53.13
C THR A 7 -37.04 -11.79 -52.90
N ALA A 8 -36.33 -12.28 -53.91
CA ALA A 8 -34.91 -12.64 -53.79
C ALA A 8 -33.99 -11.42 -53.58
N ARG A 9 -34.27 -10.29 -54.26
CA ARG A 9 -33.47 -9.05 -54.20
C ARG A 9 -33.60 -8.31 -52.86
N LYS A 10 -34.75 -8.43 -52.18
CA LYS A 10 -34.96 -7.88 -50.82
C LYS A 10 -34.19 -8.68 -49.76
N LYS A 11 -34.14 -10.01 -49.86
CA LYS A 11 -33.39 -10.86 -48.92
C LYS A 11 -31.86 -10.62 -48.98
N THR A 12 -31.30 -10.34 -50.16
CA THR A 12 -29.87 -10.02 -50.30
C THR A 12 -29.50 -8.63 -49.78
N LYS A 13 -30.39 -7.64 -49.91
CA LYS A 13 -30.20 -6.31 -49.30
C LYS A 13 -30.30 -6.37 -47.77
N LEU A 14 -31.26 -7.13 -47.23
CA LEU A 14 -31.42 -7.31 -45.79
C LEU A 14 -30.21 -8.03 -45.17
N LYS A 15 -29.67 -9.08 -45.83
CA LYS A 15 -28.44 -9.74 -45.39
C LYS A 15 -27.24 -8.79 -45.35
N ARG A 16 -27.08 -7.89 -46.33
CA ARG A 16 -26.00 -6.90 -46.33
C ARG A 16 -26.14 -5.87 -45.21
N ILE A 17 -27.36 -5.40 -44.94
CA ILE A 17 -27.64 -4.46 -43.83
C ILE A 17 -27.36 -5.12 -42.49
N LEU A 18 -27.77 -6.39 -42.31
CA LEU A 18 -27.49 -7.14 -41.10
C LEU A 18 -25.98 -7.33 -40.89
N LEU A 19 -25.24 -7.67 -41.94
CA LEU A 19 -23.78 -7.87 -41.88
C LEU A 19 -23.04 -6.57 -41.53
N LEU A 20 -23.47 -5.44 -42.11
CA LEU A 20 -22.96 -4.10 -41.75
C LEU A 20 -23.28 -3.74 -40.30
N ALA A 21 -24.49 -3.99 -39.82
CA ALA A 21 -24.87 -3.72 -38.43
C ALA A 21 -24.08 -4.59 -37.44
N THR A 22 -23.83 -5.86 -37.79
CA THR A 22 -23.04 -6.76 -36.95
C THR A 22 -21.59 -6.29 -36.88
N LEU A 23 -21.00 -5.90 -38.02
CA LEU A 23 -19.63 -5.40 -38.08
C LEU A 23 -19.46 -4.10 -37.29
N LEU A 24 -20.46 -3.22 -37.35
CA LEU A 24 -20.49 -1.97 -36.59
C LEU A 24 -20.62 -2.24 -35.08
N CYS A 25 -21.43 -3.24 -34.68
CA CYS A 25 -21.57 -3.65 -33.30
C CYS A 25 -20.26 -4.26 -32.74
N VAL A 26 -19.60 -5.14 -33.50
CA VAL A 26 -18.28 -5.70 -33.11
C VAL A 26 -17.24 -4.59 -33.00
N SER A 27 -17.21 -3.66 -33.95
CA SER A 27 -16.27 -2.53 -33.92
C SER A 27 -16.55 -1.60 -32.73
N PHE A 28 -17.82 -1.41 -32.37
CA PHE A 28 -18.21 -0.62 -31.20
C PHE A 28 -17.80 -1.32 -29.90
N VAL A 29 -18.04 -2.63 -29.78
CA VAL A 29 -17.59 -3.43 -28.62
C VAL A 29 -16.06 -3.41 -28.50
N PHE A 30 -15.34 -3.46 -29.62
CA PHE A 30 -13.88 -3.41 -29.61
C PHE A 30 -13.35 -2.02 -29.20
N LEU A 31 -13.90 -0.94 -29.76
CA LEU A 31 -13.54 0.44 -29.38
C LEU A 31 -13.91 0.75 -27.94
N PHE A 32 -15.09 0.31 -27.50
CA PHE A 32 -15.54 0.44 -26.12
C PHE A 32 -14.67 -0.38 -25.17
N GLY A 33 -14.25 -1.58 -25.57
CA GLY A 33 -13.30 -2.41 -24.84
C GLY A 33 -11.93 -1.76 -24.71
N ILE A 34 -11.41 -1.13 -25.76
CA ILE A 34 -10.15 -0.38 -25.71
C ILE A 34 -10.28 0.86 -24.82
N LEU A 35 -11.39 1.59 -24.90
CA LEU A 35 -11.65 2.76 -24.05
C LEU A 35 -11.75 2.37 -22.58
N LEU A 36 -12.51 1.31 -22.26
CA LEU A 36 -12.61 0.76 -20.91
C LEU A 36 -11.25 0.24 -20.42
N TYR A 37 -10.53 -0.52 -21.23
CA TYR A 37 -9.20 -1.00 -20.89
C TYR A 37 -8.29 0.17 -20.56
N LYS A 38 -8.25 1.19 -21.42
CA LYS A 38 -7.45 2.40 -21.20
C LYS A 38 -7.88 3.13 -19.92
N GLN A 39 -9.18 3.23 -19.65
CA GLN A 39 -9.71 3.89 -18.44
C GLN A 39 -9.45 3.10 -17.15
N LEU A 40 -9.39 1.77 -17.23
CA LEU A 40 -9.06 0.86 -16.12
C LEU A 40 -7.55 0.76 -15.88
N THR A 41 -6.72 0.92 -16.92
CA THR A 41 -5.25 0.88 -16.82
C THR A 41 -4.61 2.26 -16.63
N LEU A 42 -5.35 3.35 -16.91
CA LEU A 42 -4.90 4.69 -16.58
C LEU A 42 -4.86 4.79 -15.05
N PRO A 43 -3.73 5.20 -14.45
CA PRO A 43 -3.70 5.50 -13.03
C PRO A 43 -4.79 6.55 -12.77
N SER A 44 -5.74 6.20 -11.90
CA SER A 44 -6.80 7.11 -11.48
C SER A 44 -6.17 8.43 -11.06
N ALA A 45 -6.75 9.56 -11.46
CA ALA A 45 -6.23 10.91 -11.18
C ALA A 45 -6.06 11.25 -9.67
N SER A 46 -6.44 10.34 -8.78
CA SER A 46 -6.25 10.41 -7.33
C SER A 46 -5.04 9.63 -6.79
N ALA A 47 -4.37 8.80 -7.61
CA ALA A 47 -3.19 8.04 -7.19
C ALA A 47 -1.99 9.00 -7.10
N MET A 48 -1.82 9.60 -5.93
CA MET A 48 -0.61 10.33 -5.57
C MET A 48 0.46 9.31 -5.21
N ASP A 49 1.48 9.27 -6.05
CA ASP A 49 2.61 8.34 -6.08
C ASP A 49 2.28 6.90 -6.48
N ALA A 50 3.03 6.41 -7.48
CA ALA A 50 2.99 5.02 -7.91
C ALA A 50 3.61 4.12 -6.84
N ALA A 51 2.84 3.79 -5.81
CA ALA A 51 3.09 2.63 -4.99
C ALA A 51 2.87 1.38 -5.84
N THR A 52 3.86 0.48 -5.81
CA THR A 52 3.85 -0.84 -6.46
C THR A 52 2.59 -1.63 -6.14
N SER A 53 2.15 -2.46 -7.09
CA SER A 53 0.83 -3.09 -7.04
C SER A 53 0.62 -3.95 -5.77
N LEU A 54 -0.34 -3.57 -4.92
CA LEU A 54 -0.84 -4.35 -3.79
C LEU A 54 -1.22 -5.79 -4.19
N GLY A 55 -1.52 -6.02 -5.47
CA GLY A 55 -1.82 -7.33 -6.03
C GLY A 55 -0.69 -8.37 -5.96
N GLN A 56 0.57 -7.98 -5.73
CA GLN A 56 1.69 -8.92 -5.69
C GLN A 56 2.15 -9.31 -4.28
N SER A 57 1.72 -8.58 -3.25
CA SER A 57 2.05 -8.90 -1.86
C SER A 57 1.08 -9.95 -1.33
N ASP A 58 1.60 -10.93 -0.58
CA ASP A 58 0.83 -11.89 0.19
C ASP A 58 0.23 -11.27 1.45
N ILE A 59 0.96 -10.34 2.08
CA ILE A 59 0.48 -9.52 3.20
C ILE A 59 0.58 -8.05 2.81
N PHE A 60 -0.51 -7.31 2.94
CA PHE A 60 -0.50 -5.86 2.68
C PHE A 60 -1.29 -5.11 3.72
N THR A 61 -1.01 -3.81 3.86
CA THR A 61 -1.62 -2.99 4.89
C THR A 61 -2.35 -1.78 4.35
N ILE A 62 -3.41 -1.39 5.06
CA ILE A 62 -4.24 -0.24 4.72
C ILE A 62 -4.44 0.61 5.96
N SER A 63 -4.08 1.90 5.91
CA SER A 63 -4.52 2.88 6.89
C SER A 63 -5.83 3.54 6.43
N VAL A 64 -6.82 3.59 7.31
CA VAL A 64 -8.06 4.35 7.08
C VAL A 64 -8.06 5.55 8.01
N ILE A 65 -8.02 6.73 7.40
CA ILE A 65 -7.89 8.01 8.08
C ILE A 65 -9.21 8.74 7.91
N VAL A 66 -9.90 9.01 9.02
CA VAL A 66 -11.14 9.77 9.02
C VAL A 66 -10.87 11.19 9.50
N VAL A 67 -11.28 12.18 8.73
CA VAL A 67 -11.11 13.60 9.05
C VAL A 67 -12.45 14.33 9.19
N ASP A 68 -12.44 15.47 9.87
CA ASP A 68 -13.62 16.35 10.01
C ASP A 68 -14.15 16.85 8.66
N GLY A 69 -13.26 16.99 7.68
CA GLY A 69 -13.58 17.38 6.32
C GLY A 69 -12.34 17.89 5.59
N PHE A 70 -12.31 17.72 4.26
CA PHE A 70 -11.16 18.13 3.44
C PHE A 70 -10.94 19.65 3.40
N GLU A 71 -12.00 20.42 3.66
CA GLU A 71 -11.99 21.89 3.61
C GLU A 71 -11.71 22.53 4.99
N ALA A 72 -11.55 21.72 6.05
CA ALA A 72 -11.22 22.22 7.38
C ALA A 72 -9.78 22.78 7.39
N ASN A 73 -9.56 23.89 8.12
CA ASN A 73 -8.23 24.46 8.29
C ASN A 73 -7.94 24.71 9.78
N PRO A 74 -7.10 23.88 10.44
CA PRO A 74 -6.41 22.71 9.90
C PRO A 74 -7.32 21.48 9.73
N VAL A 75 -6.93 20.52 8.88
CA VAL A 75 -7.58 19.22 8.79
C VAL A 75 -7.11 18.33 9.94
N LEU A 76 -8.01 17.95 10.83
CA LEU A 76 -7.71 17.11 11.99
C LEU A 76 -8.21 15.67 11.80
N VAL A 77 -7.47 14.72 12.35
CA VAL A 77 -7.84 13.29 12.34
C VAL A 77 -8.80 13.01 13.49
N LYS A 78 -9.89 12.29 13.20
CA LYS A 78 -10.91 11.89 14.17
C LYS A 78 -10.87 10.41 14.50
N ASN A 79 -10.77 9.57 13.48
CA ASN A 79 -10.60 8.14 13.67
C ASN A 79 -9.44 7.66 12.80
N LEU A 80 -8.74 6.65 13.30
CA LEU A 80 -7.61 6.06 12.62
C LEU A 80 -7.64 4.56 12.83
N HIS A 81 -7.78 3.83 11.71
CA HIS A 81 -7.78 2.39 11.70
C HIS A 81 -6.60 1.89 10.87
N TYR A 82 -6.00 0.80 11.30
CA TYR A 82 -4.91 0.16 10.59
C TYR A 82 -5.25 -1.31 10.37
N PHE A 83 -5.25 -1.73 9.10
CA PHE A 83 -5.61 -3.07 8.70
C PHE A 83 -4.39 -3.79 8.15
N ILE A 84 -4.23 -5.04 8.54
CA ILE A 84 -3.27 -5.98 7.96
C ILE A 84 -4.07 -7.10 7.30
N VAL A 85 -3.90 -7.23 5.98
CA VAL A 85 -4.61 -8.21 5.18
C VAL A 85 -3.65 -9.30 4.77
N ASP A 86 -3.86 -10.51 5.29
CA ASP A 86 -3.10 -11.70 4.96
C ASP A 86 -3.88 -12.55 3.95
N ARG A 87 -3.39 -12.60 2.71
CA ARG A 87 -3.98 -13.43 1.64
C ARG A 87 -3.63 -14.90 1.75
N GLY A 88 -2.51 -15.25 2.37
CA GLY A 88 -2.07 -16.62 2.57
C GLY A 88 -2.98 -17.32 3.57
N ASP A 89 -3.07 -16.75 4.77
CA ASP A 89 -3.85 -17.31 5.88
C ASP A 89 -5.33 -16.92 5.82
N LYS A 90 -5.70 -16.01 4.89
CA LYS A 90 -7.07 -15.52 4.66
C LYS A 90 -7.66 -14.85 5.88
N LEU A 91 -6.86 -13.98 6.52
CA LEU A 91 -7.24 -13.26 7.72
C LEU A 91 -7.09 -11.75 7.49
N VAL A 92 -7.93 -10.98 8.19
CA VAL A 92 -7.87 -9.52 8.23
C VAL A 92 -7.76 -9.12 9.69
N TYR A 93 -6.68 -8.46 10.04
CA TYR A 93 -6.43 -7.92 11.37
C TYR A 93 -6.75 -6.43 11.37
N SER A 94 -7.55 -5.97 12.33
CA SER A 94 -7.88 -4.55 12.49
C SER A 94 -7.34 -4.01 13.81
N TYR A 95 -6.76 -2.81 13.74
CA TYR A 95 -6.25 -2.07 14.88
C TYR A 95 -6.89 -0.68 14.92
N ASP A 96 -7.52 -0.37 16.05
CA ASP A 96 -8.07 0.96 16.33
C ASP A 96 -7.02 1.79 17.07
N ILE A 97 -6.48 2.81 16.39
CA ILE A 97 -5.43 3.66 16.94
C ILE A 97 -6.08 4.84 17.67
N PRO A 98 -5.86 5.01 18.98
CA PRO A 98 -6.40 6.15 19.71
C PRO A 98 -5.81 7.46 19.17
N ILE A 99 -6.65 8.39 18.73
CA ILE A 99 -6.17 9.68 18.20
C ILE A 99 -5.44 10.55 19.24
N SER A 100 -5.69 10.30 20.52
CA SER A 100 -5.03 10.97 21.65
C SER A 100 -3.71 10.30 22.07
N LEU A 101 -3.31 9.22 21.40
CA LEU A 101 -2.02 8.58 21.64
C LEU A 101 -0.91 9.53 21.18
N GLU A 102 0.02 9.81 22.07
CA GLU A 102 1.23 10.59 21.75
C GLU A 102 2.31 9.67 21.18
N ILE A 103 2.97 10.12 20.12
CA ILE A 103 4.10 9.44 19.51
C ILE A 103 5.17 10.46 19.11
N ASP A 104 6.44 10.07 19.22
CA ASP A 104 7.55 10.83 18.66
C ASP A 104 7.46 10.79 17.12
N VAL A 105 7.07 11.90 16.52
CA VAL A 105 6.79 12.00 15.09
C VAL A 105 8.09 11.99 14.27
N PRO A 106 8.20 11.15 13.22
CA PRO A 106 9.37 11.12 12.33
C PRO A 106 9.70 12.49 11.75
N GLY A 107 10.99 12.80 11.52
CA GLY A 107 11.40 14.11 11.01
C GLY A 107 11.69 15.18 12.08
N ARG A 108 11.82 14.78 13.35
CA ARG A 108 12.18 15.64 14.50
C ARG A 108 11.10 16.67 14.89
N PHE A 109 9.84 16.32 14.69
CA PHE A 109 8.72 17.14 15.17
C PHE A 109 8.46 16.97 16.67
N GLY A 110 9.03 15.93 17.30
CA GLY A 110 8.83 15.63 18.72
C GLY A 110 7.56 14.84 18.99
N ASN A 111 7.15 14.77 20.25
CA ASN A 111 5.97 14.04 20.66
C ASN A 111 4.69 14.81 20.34
N GLU A 112 3.81 14.22 19.54
CA GLU A 112 2.51 14.78 19.20
C GLU A 112 1.43 13.71 19.20
N GLU A 113 0.18 14.14 19.38
CA GLU A 113 -1.00 13.28 19.25
C GLU A 113 -1.29 12.96 17.79
N PHE A 114 -1.70 11.72 17.49
CA PHE A 114 -2.15 11.31 16.15
C PHE A 114 -3.23 12.23 15.55
N SER A 115 -4.08 12.84 16.38
CA SER A 115 -5.10 13.82 15.99
C SER A 115 -4.54 15.03 15.23
N LYS A 116 -3.28 15.43 15.51
CA LYS A 116 -2.62 16.65 15.00
C LYS A 116 -1.57 16.39 13.92
N ILE A 117 -1.06 15.16 13.79
CA ILE A 117 0.06 14.83 12.89
C ILE A 117 -0.24 15.19 11.42
N LEU A 118 -1.48 14.94 10.97
CA LEU A 118 -1.90 15.29 9.61
C LEU A 118 -1.76 16.80 9.34
N ALA A 119 -2.26 17.63 10.27
CA ALA A 119 -2.17 19.08 10.20
C ALA A 119 -0.71 19.57 10.27
N LEU A 120 0.11 18.92 11.11
CA LEU A 120 1.52 19.25 11.23
C LEU A 120 2.28 19.04 9.92
N GLY A 121 2.08 17.88 9.27
CA GLY A 121 2.69 17.61 7.98
C GLY A 121 2.18 18.52 6.87
N GLN A 122 0.91 18.94 6.93
CA GLN A 122 0.36 19.96 6.02
C GLN A 122 1.05 21.31 6.16
N VAL A 123 1.25 21.77 7.41
CA VAL A 123 1.90 23.06 7.68
C VAL A 123 3.37 23.02 7.27
N SER A 124 4.05 21.89 7.50
CA SER A 124 5.46 21.73 7.15
C SER A 124 5.71 21.56 5.65
N GLY A 125 4.88 20.77 4.96
CA GLY A 125 5.07 20.43 3.54
C GLY A 125 4.28 21.31 2.57
N GLY A 126 3.30 22.07 3.06
CA GLY A 126 2.46 22.96 2.25
C GLY A 126 1.30 22.27 1.52
N ASP A 127 1.14 20.96 1.67
CA ASP A 127 0.06 20.19 1.03
C ASP A 127 -0.49 19.05 1.92
N LEU A 128 -1.68 18.56 1.55
CA LEU A 128 -2.31 17.43 2.21
C LEU A 128 -1.50 16.13 2.06
N HIS A 129 -0.72 15.98 0.98
CA HIS A 129 0.11 14.79 0.75
C HIS A 129 1.15 14.61 1.86
N SER A 130 1.86 15.69 2.18
CA SER A 130 2.90 15.71 3.20
C SER A 130 2.32 15.37 4.57
N GLY A 131 1.10 15.85 4.85
CA GLY A 131 0.32 15.44 6.03
C GLY A 131 0.08 13.93 6.09
N ILE A 132 -0.42 13.35 5.00
CA ILE A 132 -0.73 11.91 4.93
C ILE A 132 0.55 11.08 5.06
N ASN A 133 1.62 11.47 4.39
CA ASN A 133 2.91 10.79 4.46
C ASN A 133 3.48 10.81 5.87
N LEU A 134 3.41 11.96 6.56
CA LEU A 134 3.87 12.07 7.95
C LEU A 134 3.03 11.20 8.89
N LEU A 135 1.71 11.18 8.70
CA LEU A 135 0.80 10.34 9.49
C LEU A 135 1.09 8.85 9.26
N ASN A 136 1.23 8.42 8.01
CA ASN A 136 1.56 7.04 7.67
C ASN A 136 2.94 6.63 8.19
N ALA A 137 3.94 7.52 8.14
CA ALA A 137 5.26 7.29 8.74
C ALA A 137 5.15 7.12 10.27
N SER A 138 4.32 7.91 10.95
CA SER A 138 4.06 7.75 12.39
C SER A 138 3.36 6.42 12.71
N ILE A 139 2.39 5.98 11.89
CA ILE A 139 1.78 4.64 12.02
C ILE A 139 2.84 3.56 11.82
N GLN A 140 3.67 3.69 10.79
CA GLN A 140 4.75 2.74 10.53
C GLN A 140 5.74 2.66 11.69
N LYS A 141 6.09 3.80 12.30
CA LYS A 141 6.94 3.85 13.50
C LYS A 141 6.27 3.19 14.71
N LEU A 142 4.96 3.37 14.90
CA LEU A 142 4.21 2.72 15.98
C LEU A 142 4.25 1.19 15.84
N PHE A 143 3.84 0.67 14.69
CA PHE A 143 3.74 -0.77 14.45
C PHE A 143 5.07 -1.44 14.11
N GLY A 144 6.09 -0.65 13.77
CA GLY A 144 7.30 -1.20 13.16
C GLY A 144 6.94 -1.99 11.90
N TYR A 145 5.98 -1.51 11.10
CA TYR A 145 5.48 -2.24 9.94
C TYR A 145 5.02 -1.27 8.85
N LYS A 146 5.21 -1.61 7.59
CA LYS A 146 4.93 -0.72 6.45
C LYS A 146 3.44 -0.36 6.33
N VAL A 147 3.15 0.82 5.79
CA VAL A 147 1.80 1.21 5.34
C VAL A 147 1.78 1.19 3.81
N ASP A 148 1.23 0.14 3.19
CA ASP A 148 1.24 0.00 1.72
C ASP A 148 0.21 0.94 1.05
N ALA A 149 -0.95 1.10 1.67
CA ALA A 149 -2.04 1.90 1.15
C ALA A 149 -2.72 2.74 2.23
N TYR A 150 -3.35 3.83 1.80
CA TYR A 150 -4.20 4.65 2.66
C TYR A 150 -5.53 4.98 2.00
N ILE A 151 -6.54 5.20 2.83
CA ILE A 151 -7.86 5.70 2.46
C ILE A 151 -8.17 6.86 3.41
N LEU A 152 -8.12 8.08 2.90
CA LEU A 152 -8.50 9.29 3.61
C LEU A 152 -9.96 9.62 3.26
N THR A 153 -10.82 9.69 4.26
CA THR A 153 -12.26 9.93 4.10
C THR A 153 -12.78 10.96 5.09
N ASP A 154 -13.88 11.62 4.75
CA ASP A 154 -14.67 12.38 5.72
C ASP A 154 -15.56 11.48 6.58
N GLN A 155 -16.13 12.05 7.65
CA GLN A 155 -17.08 11.36 8.55
C GLN A 155 -18.34 10.84 7.84
N THR A 156 -18.75 11.45 6.72
CA THR A 156 -19.97 11.04 6.01
C THR A 156 -19.79 9.73 5.25
N ALA A 157 -18.57 9.47 4.76
CA ALA A 157 -18.20 8.23 4.09
C ALA A 157 -17.54 7.19 5.01
N GLN A 158 -17.27 7.52 6.28
CA GLN A 158 -16.68 6.64 7.29
C GLN A 158 -17.44 5.30 7.43
N ILE A 159 -18.75 5.35 7.64
CA ILE A 159 -19.61 4.16 7.84
C ILE A 159 -19.52 3.22 6.63
N SER A 160 -19.32 3.76 5.43
CA SER A 160 -19.20 2.96 4.21
C SER A 160 -17.86 2.23 4.12
N PHE A 161 -16.76 2.82 4.60
CA PHE A 161 -15.44 2.18 4.53
C PHE A 161 -15.16 1.20 5.68
N GLU A 162 -15.59 1.53 6.90
CA GLU A 162 -15.47 0.62 8.05
C GLU A 162 -16.30 -0.65 7.84
N SER A 163 -17.49 -0.54 7.24
CA SER A 163 -18.31 -1.70 6.88
C SER A 163 -17.73 -2.54 5.72
N ILE A 164 -17.00 -1.91 4.78
CA ILE A 164 -16.28 -2.62 3.71
C ILE A 164 -15.12 -3.45 4.29
N LEU A 165 -14.33 -2.88 5.19
CA LEU A 165 -13.15 -3.54 5.74
C LEU A 165 -13.47 -4.47 6.92
N GLY A 166 -14.64 -4.32 7.54
CA GLY A 166 -15.19 -5.25 8.55
C GLY A 166 -16.03 -6.40 7.97
N GLY A 167 -16.09 -6.55 6.63
CA GLY A 167 -16.75 -7.67 5.97
C GLY A 167 -18.28 -7.67 5.99
N GLN A 168 -18.91 -6.50 6.17
CA GLN A 168 -20.37 -6.39 6.35
C GLN A 168 -21.13 -5.81 5.14
N PHE A 169 -20.52 -5.67 3.96
CA PHE A 169 -21.12 -4.91 2.84
C PHE A 169 -21.31 -5.67 1.52
N THR A 170 -22.45 -5.44 0.85
CA THR A 170 -22.76 -5.92 -0.51
C THR A 170 -22.59 -4.79 -1.53
N PHE A 171 -21.89 -5.03 -2.64
CA PHE A 171 -21.50 -4.06 -3.68
C PHE A 171 -22.62 -3.15 -4.26
N PHE A 172 -23.89 -3.44 -3.99
CA PHE A 172 -25.01 -2.85 -4.73
C PHE A 172 -25.37 -1.39 -4.35
N ASP A 173 -24.76 -0.79 -3.32
CA ASP A 173 -24.91 0.65 -3.03
C ASP A 173 -23.91 1.56 -3.76
N LEU A 174 -22.93 0.96 -4.47
CA LEU A 174 -22.03 1.65 -5.41
C LEU A 174 -22.68 1.81 -6.80
N THR A 175 -23.94 2.24 -6.85
CA THR A 175 -24.55 2.64 -8.12
C THR A 175 -23.83 3.87 -8.69
N THR A 176 -23.91 4.05 -10.01
CA THR A 176 -23.18 5.08 -10.80
C THR A 176 -23.45 6.54 -10.38
N GLN A 177 -24.33 6.79 -9.41
CA GLN A 177 -24.56 8.10 -8.80
C GLN A 177 -23.72 8.36 -7.53
N ASN A 178 -23.19 7.31 -6.88
CA ASN A 178 -22.38 7.42 -5.66
C ASN A 178 -20.87 7.33 -5.90
N ILE A 179 -20.42 6.76 -7.02
CA ILE A 179 -18.97 6.62 -7.31
C ILE A 179 -18.30 7.99 -7.47
N SER A 180 -18.99 8.97 -8.06
CA SER A 180 -18.46 10.33 -8.22
C SER A 180 -18.45 11.15 -6.92
N SER A 181 -19.33 10.85 -5.97
CA SER A 181 -19.31 11.47 -4.64
C SER A 181 -18.25 10.83 -3.76
N LEU A 182 -18.13 9.50 -3.75
CA LEU A 182 -17.02 8.76 -3.13
C LEU A 182 -15.65 9.18 -3.65
N ALA A 183 -15.49 9.36 -4.97
CA ALA A 183 -14.24 9.85 -5.55
C ALA A 183 -13.91 11.30 -5.13
N LYS A 184 -14.90 12.09 -4.70
CA LYS A 184 -14.70 13.45 -4.19
C LYS A 184 -14.48 13.49 -2.67
N SER A 185 -15.07 12.55 -1.94
CA SER A 185 -14.99 12.43 -0.47
C SER A 185 -13.92 11.45 -0.01
N THR A 186 -13.11 10.91 -0.93
CA THR A 186 -12.06 9.95 -0.61
C THR A 186 -10.79 10.24 -1.39
N LYS A 187 -9.64 10.22 -0.71
CA LYS A 187 -8.31 10.26 -1.32
C LYS A 187 -7.56 8.98 -0.97
N THR A 188 -6.94 8.36 -1.95
CA THR A 188 -6.22 7.09 -1.78
C THR A 188 -5.10 6.96 -2.80
N ASN A 189 -4.00 6.31 -2.41
CA ASN A 189 -2.94 5.91 -3.33
C ASN A 189 -3.24 4.59 -4.06
N MET A 190 -4.37 3.94 -3.77
CA MET A 190 -4.76 2.70 -4.45
C MET A 190 -5.33 2.99 -5.85
N SER A 191 -4.91 2.19 -6.83
CA SER A 191 -5.55 2.15 -8.14
C SER A 191 -6.91 1.47 -8.08
N LEU A 192 -7.78 1.74 -9.05
CA LEU A 192 -9.11 1.11 -9.11
C LEU A 192 -9.05 -0.44 -9.19
N PRO A 193 -8.13 -1.05 -9.96
CA PRO A 193 -7.95 -2.50 -9.93
C PRO A 193 -7.55 -3.05 -8.55
N GLU A 194 -6.71 -2.33 -7.79
CA GLU A 194 -6.31 -2.74 -6.45
C GLU A 194 -7.45 -2.61 -5.45
N LEU A 195 -8.21 -1.52 -5.50
CA LEU A 195 -9.42 -1.35 -4.69
C LEU A 195 -10.40 -2.50 -4.93
N TYR A 196 -10.64 -2.84 -6.20
CA TYR A 196 -11.50 -3.96 -6.55
C TYR A 196 -10.94 -5.31 -6.09
N ALA A 197 -9.64 -5.57 -6.30
CA ALA A 197 -8.99 -6.80 -5.87
C ALA A 197 -9.08 -6.98 -4.35
N THR A 198 -8.73 -5.93 -3.59
CA THR A 198 -8.86 -5.90 -2.13
C THR A 198 -10.29 -6.14 -1.68
N TYR A 199 -11.25 -5.42 -2.25
CA TYR A 199 -12.67 -5.63 -1.96
C TYR A 199 -13.12 -7.06 -2.23
N SER A 200 -12.81 -7.60 -3.41
CA SER A 200 -13.21 -8.94 -3.81
C SER A 200 -12.63 -10.02 -2.90
N PHE A 201 -11.39 -9.83 -2.44
CA PHE A 201 -10.75 -10.70 -1.49
C PHE A 201 -11.44 -10.63 -0.13
N ILE A 202 -11.59 -9.43 0.44
CA ILE A 202 -12.22 -9.22 1.76
C ILE A 202 -13.64 -9.79 1.77
N ASN A 203 -14.43 -9.54 0.73
CA ASN A 203 -15.81 -10.03 0.62
C ASN A 203 -15.90 -11.55 0.36
N SER A 204 -14.79 -12.20 0.00
CA SER A 204 -14.73 -13.66 -0.11
C SER A 204 -14.50 -14.36 1.23
N LEU A 205 -14.13 -13.61 2.27
CA LEU A 205 -13.81 -14.14 3.58
C LEU A 205 -15.06 -14.34 4.44
N PRO A 206 -15.11 -15.39 5.28
CA PRO A 206 -16.14 -15.52 6.30
C PRO A 206 -15.94 -14.46 7.40
N SER A 207 -17.01 -14.09 8.11
CA SER A 207 -16.92 -13.12 9.23
C SER A 207 -15.92 -13.52 10.32
N SER A 208 -15.65 -14.82 10.49
CA SER A 208 -14.65 -15.32 11.45
C SER A 208 -13.19 -15.05 11.05
N ALA A 209 -12.94 -14.60 9.82
CA ALA A 209 -11.62 -14.22 9.34
C ALA A 209 -11.20 -12.80 9.75
N PHE A 210 -12.14 -12.02 10.27
CA PHE A 210 -11.91 -10.65 10.74
C PHE A 210 -11.58 -10.68 12.23
N LEU A 211 -10.36 -10.28 12.55
CA LEU A 211 -9.80 -10.32 13.89
C LEU A 211 -9.54 -8.89 14.35
N GLU A 212 -10.41 -8.40 15.23
CA GLU A 212 -10.17 -7.16 15.95
C GLU A 212 -9.07 -7.42 16.98
N MET A 213 -7.95 -6.75 16.78
CA MET A 213 -6.83 -6.86 17.69
C MET A 213 -7.15 -6.05 18.94
N PRO A 214 -6.92 -6.61 20.15
CA PRO A 214 -7.21 -5.90 21.37
C PRO A 214 -6.44 -4.59 21.36
N SER A 215 -7.03 -3.53 21.93
CA SER A 215 -6.37 -2.26 22.17
C SER A 215 -5.14 -2.52 23.05
N THR A 216 -4.02 -2.80 22.39
CA THR A 216 -2.74 -3.08 23.02
C THR A 216 -2.31 -1.86 23.79
N ASN A 217 -1.51 -2.07 24.84
CA ASN A 217 -0.78 -0.97 25.41
C ASN A 217 0.20 -0.47 24.34
N TYR A 218 -0.20 0.55 23.60
CA TYR A 218 0.59 1.11 22.50
C TYR A 218 1.95 1.66 22.95
N ASN A 219 2.15 1.82 24.27
CA ASN A 219 3.44 2.17 24.86
C ASN A 219 4.41 0.99 24.96
N ASN A 220 3.94 -0.25 24.79
CA ASN A 220 4.81 -1.44 24.74
C ASN A 220 4.99 -1.93 23.30
N THR A 221 5.98 -1.37 22.62
CA THR A 221 6.31 -1.73 21.23
C THR A 221 6.69 -3.20 21.07
N GLN A 222 7.19 -3.87 22.12
CA GLN A 222 7.59 -5.28 22.05
C GLN A 222 6.38 -6.22 21.87
N ASP A 223 5.25 -5.89 22.49
CA ASP A 223 4.02 -6.68 22.36
C ASP A 223 3.43 -6.53 20.96
N ILE A 224 3.45 -5.30 20.42
CA ILE A 224 3.04 -5.03 19.04
C ILE A 224 3.95 -5.79 18.07
N ASP A 225 5.26 -5.67 18.23
CA ASP A 225 6.23 -6.35 17.36
C ASP A 225 6.04 -7.87 17.38
N LYS A 226 5.75 -8.45 18.55
CA LYS A 226 5.44 -9.88 18.65
C LYS A 226 4.18 -10.24 17.87
N GLN A 227 3.10 -9.49 18.03
CA GLN A 227 1.86 -9.74 17.28
C GLN A 227 2.06 -9.62 15.77
N ILE A 228 2.76 -8.58 15.32
CA ILE A 228 3.05 -8.40 13.90
C ILE A 228 3.91 -9.56 13.36
N ARG A 229 4.93 -10.00 14.10
CA ARG A 229 5.74 -11.18 13.71
C ARG A 229 4.94 -12.48 13.69
N ASP A 230 3.99 -12.65 14.60
CA ASP A 230 3.10 -13.81 14.61
C ASP A 230 2.21 -13.83 13.36
N ILE A 231 1.80 -12.67 12.85
CA ILE A 231 1.06 -12.53 11.58
C ILE A 231 1.98 -12.82 10.38
N THR A 232 3.21 -12.30 10.38
CA THR A 232 4.09 -12.37 9.19
C THR A 232 4.98 -13.61 9.11
N ILE A 233 4.85 -14.54 10.06
CA ILE A 233 5.69 -15.75 10.14
C ILE A 233 5.61 -16.64 8.90
N ASN A 234 4.45 -16.64 8.22
CA ASN A 234 4.20 -17.41 7.01
C ASN A 234 4.36 -16.59 5.72
N SER A 235 4.82 -15.34 5.83
CA SER A 235 4.97 -14.46 4.67
C SER A 235 5.99 -15.02 3.67
N ASN A 236 5.85 -14.64 2.41
CA ASN A 236 6.82 -14.96 1.36
C ASN A 236 8.24 -14.54 1.75
N LEU A 237 8.39 -13.39 2.42
CA LEU A 237 9.67 -12.91 2.94
C LEU A 237 10.26 -13.87 3.99
N ALA A 238 9.44 -14.32 4.94
CA ALA A 238 9.85 -15.28 5.97
C ALA A 238 10.22 -16.65 5.39
N LEU A 239 9.46 -17.13 4.41
CA LEU A 239 9.66 -18.42 3.76
C LEU A 239 10.97 -18.50 2.97
N GLU A 240 11.46 -17.38 2.40
CA GLU A 240 12.75 -17.35 1.71
C GLU A 240 13.96 -17.54 2.65
N ARG A 241 13.79 -17.28 3.96
CA ARG A 241 14.82 -17.47 5.02
C ARG A 241 16.18 -16.85 4.71
N LYS A 242 16.21 -15.80 3.89
CA LYS A 242 17.43 -15.07 3.52
C LYS A 242 17.97 -14.33 4.74
N SER A 243 19.26 -14.45 4.98
CA SER A 243 19.91 -13.64 6.01
C SER A 243 20.00 -12.19 5.56
N LEU A 244 19.68 -11.28 6.47
CA LEU A 244 19.66 -9.85 6.26
C LEU A 244 20.63 -9.15 7.22
N VAL A 245 21.49 -8.29 6.67
CA VAL A 245 22.28 -7.32 7.45
C VAL A 245 21.67 -5.94 7.24
N VAL A 246 21.56 -5.16 8.31
CA VAL A 246 21.08 -3.78 8.25
C VAL A 246 22.21 -2.85 8.68
N LEU A 247 22.58 -1.92 7.80
CA LEU A 247 23.65 -0.96 8.01
C LEU A 247 23.10 0.47 8.07
N ASN A 248 23.54 1.21 9.07
CA ASN A 248 23.31 2.64 9.17
C ASN A 248 24.39 3.38 8.38
N GLY A 249 24.04 3.84 7.18
CA GLY A 249 24.87 4.70 6.35
C GLY A 249 24.73 6.17 6.69
N THR A 250 24.28 6.55 7.88
CA THR A 250 24.08 7.95 8.26
C THR A 250 24.79 8.31 9.56
N SER A 251 24.91 9.61 9.85
CA SER A 251 25.34 10.10 11.15
C SER A 251 24.22 10.10 12.21
N MET A 252 23.01 9.67 11.85
CA MET A 252 21.87 9.64 12.77
C MET A 252 21.85 8.32 13.54
N PRO A 253 21.87 8.34 14.89
CA PRO A 253 21.84 7.11 15.66
C PRO A 253 20.47 6.42 15.54
N GLY A 254 20.47 5.08 15.60
CA GLY A 254 19.24 4.28 15.70
C GLY A 254 18.54 3.95 14.38
N VAL A 255 18.92 4.56 13.25
CA VAL A 255 18.30 4.32 11.93
C VAL A 255 18.29 2.84 11.55
N ALA A 256 19.43 2.16 11.65
CA ALA A 256 19.51 0.73 11.37
C ALA A 256 18.70 -0.13 12.35
N GLY A 257 18.53 0.31 13.60
CA GLY A 257 17.70 -0.38 14.58
C GLY A 257 16.21 -0.31 14.24
N ILE A 258 15.72 0.89 13.87
CA ILE A 258 14.35 1.08 13.41
C ILE A 258 14.11 0.28 12.12
N GLY A 259 15.03 0.38 11.16
CA GLY A 259 14.95 -0.39 9.94
C GLY A 259 14.94 -1.90 10.19
N ALA A 260 15.82 -2.41 11.07
CA ALA A 260 15.84 -3.82 11.45
C ALA A 260 14.52 -4.27 12.08
N ARG A 261 13.94 -3.48 13.00
CA ARG A 261 12.63 -3.76 13.59
C ARG A 261 11.55 -3.93 12.50
N VAL A 262 11.50 -3.01 11.53
CA VAL A 262 10.56 -3.12 10.41
C VAL A 262 10.78 -4.38 9.58
N ALA A 263 12.04 -4.71 9.26
CA ALA A 263 12.37 -5.88 8.47
C ALA A 263 12.01 -7.19 9.21
N GLU A 264 12.33 -7.28 10.51
CA GLU A 264 12.00 -8.43 11.36
C GLU A 264 10.48 -8.61 11.48
N ASN A 265 9.74 -7.52 11.65
CA ASN A 265 8.28 -7.54 11.68
C ASN A 265 7.68 -7.93 10.32
N MET A 266 8.39 -7.76 9.21
CA MET A 266 8.05 -8.33 7.89
C MET A 266 8.40 -9.81 7.74
N GLY A 267 9.04 -10.42 8.73
CA GLY A 267 9.48 -11.81 8.67
C GLY A 267 10.90 -12.00 8.14
N ALA A 268 11.65 -10.91 7.91
CA ALA A 268 13.04 -11.01 7.50
C ALA A 268 13.91 -11.55 8.64
N ARG A 269 14.90 -12.39 8.29
CA ARG A 269 15.87 -12.90 9.25
C ARG A 269 17.06 -11.95 9.36
N VAL A 270 16.94 -10.93 10.22
CA VAL A 270 18.06 -10.03 10.53
C VAL A 270 19.11 -10.77 11.36
N ILE A 271 20.36 -10.78 10.87
CA ILE A 271 21.49 -11.44 11.55
C ILE A 271 22.49 -10.44 12.12
N MET A 272 22.44 -9.17 11.69
CA MET A 272 23.34 -8.12 12.15
C MET A 272 22.71 -6.74 11.91
N VAL A 273 22.90 -5.85 12.88
CA VAL A 273 22.58 -4.43 12.78
C VAL A 273 23.85 -3.68 13.16
N ASP A 274 24.38 -2.84 12.27
CA ASP A 274 25.64 -2.14 12.49
C ASP A 274 25.65 -0.76 11.79
N ASN A 275 26.71 0.01 11.97
CA ASN A 275 26.98 1.21 11.19
C ASN A 275 27.83 0.85 9.96
N ALA A 276 27.55 1.52 8.86
CA ALA A 276 28.44 1.47 7.70
C ALA A 276 29.74 2.24 8.01
N ALA A 277 30.82 1.87 7.33
CA ALA A 277 32.11 2.54 7.42
C ALA A 277 32.06 3.97 6.86
N ARG A 278 31.08 4.27 6.01
CA ARG A 278 30.88 5.58 5.37
C ARG A 278 29.46 6.08 5.54
N VAL A 279 29.31 7.38 5.34
CA VAL A 279 28.01 8.04 5.23
C VAL A 279 27.56 8.04 3.77
N TYR A 280 26.28 7.76 3.55
CA TYR A 280 25.65 7.62 2.25
C TYR A 280 24.42 8.53 2.15
N ASP A 281 24.32 9.26 1.04
CA ASP A 281 23.15 10.10 0.77
C ASP A 281 21.94 9.27 0.37
N LYS A 282 22.16 8.15 -0.33
CA LYS A 282 21.12 7.29 -0.88
C LYS A 282 21.15 5.90 -0.27
N SER A 283 19.97 5.40 0.03
CA SER A 283 19.76 4.04 0.48
C SER A 283 19.91 3.05 -0.67
N MET A 284 20.39 1.85 -0.36
CA MET A 284 20.55 0.77 -1.34
C MET A 284 20.37 -0.61 -0.73
N ILE A 285 19.94 -1.54 -1.58
CA ILE A 285 19.92 -2.97 -1.28
C ILE A 285 21.06 -3.64 -2.02
N ILE A 286 21.89 -4.35 -1.30
CA ILE A 286 22.97 -5.17 -1.84
C ILE A 286 22.56 -6.64 -1.72
N THR A 287 22.57 -7.40 -2.80
CA THR A 287 22.03 -8.78 -2.79
C THR A 287 22.84 -9.74 -3.66
N ASP A 288 22.78 -11.03 -3.33
CA ASP A 288 23.29 -12.12 -4.18
C ASP A 288 22.39 -12.33 -5.42
N SER A 289 21.09 -12.05 -5.29
CA SER A 289 20.05 -12.32 -6.30
C SER A 289 19.08 -11.15 -6.41
N LEU A 290 18.96 -10.58 -7.61
CA LEU A 290 18.03 -9.48 -7.90
C LEU A 290 16.57 -9.95 -7.95
N ASP A 291 16.34 -11.21 -8.31
CA ASP A 291 15.00 -11.78 -8.50
C ASP A 291 14.38 -12.33 -7.20
N ALA A 292 15.04 -12.15 -6.05
CA ALA A 292 14.53 -12.63 -4.77
C ALA A 292 13.30 -11.82 -4.34
N THR A 293 12.24 -12.50 -3.90
CA THR A 293 11.02 -11.86 -3.39
C THR A 293 11.36 -10.96 -2.22
N ALA A 294 12.29 -11.40 -1.36
CA ALA A 294 12.75 -10.62 -0.23
C ALA A 294 13.32 -9.25 -0.62
N VAL A 295 14.07 -9.18 -1.72
CA VAL A 295 14.64 -7.91 -2.20
C VAL A 295 13.53 -6.97 -2.66
N ARG A 296 12.52 -7.49 -3.37
CA ARG A 296 11.37 -6.70 -3.82
C ARG A 296 10.55 -6.18 -2.64
N GLU A 297 10.21 -7.04 -1.69
CA GLU A 297 9.40 -6.65 -0.52
C GLU A 297 10.12 -5.60 0.34
N LEU A 298 11.41 -5.79 0.59
CA LEU A 298 12.22 -4.81 1.35
C LEU A 298 12.40 -3.50 0.57
N ALA A 299 12.66 -3.56 -0.75
CA ALA A 299 12.76 -2.37 -1.59
C ALA A 299 11.48 -1.54 -1.54
N ASN A 300 10.32 -2.20 -1.64
CA ASN A 300 9.03 -1.55 -1.58
C ASN A 300 8.75 -0.94 -0.20
N ALA A 301 9.02 -1.68 0.88
CA ALA A 301 8.77 -1.23 2.25
C ALA A 301 9.55 0.05 2.62
N TYR A 302 10.77 0.20 2.12
CA TYR A 302 11.62 1.35 2.41
C TYR A 302 11.70 2.37 1.26
N GLY A 303 11.00 2.15 0.15
CA GLY A 303 11.09 3.01 -1.05
C GLY A 303 12.48 3.04 -1.70
N ILE A 304 13.29 1.99 -1.51
CA ILE A 304 14.67 1.93 -2.01
C ILE A 304 14.68 1.56 -3.49
N LYS A 305 15.17 2.47 -4.33
CA LYS A 305 15.25 2.28 -5.79
C LYS A 305 16.57 1.66 -6.25
N THR A 306 17.62 1.78 -5.45
CA THR A 306 18.97 1.34 -5.82
C THR A 306 19.19 -0.08 -5.33
N ILE A 307 19.25 -1.04 -6.26
CA ILE A 307 19.53 -2.44 -5.96
C ILE A 307 20.80 -2.85 -6.70
N VAL A 308 21.79 -3.35 -5.98
CA VAL A 308 23.11 -3.70 -6.51
C VAL A 308 23.39 -5.16 -6.24
N LYS A 309 23.90 -5.88 -7.25
CA LYS A 309 24.33 -7.26 -7.08
C LYS A 309 25.73 -7.30 -6.47
N LYS A 310 25.99 -8.19 -5.52
CA LYS A 310 27.29 -8.26 -4.86
C LYS A 310 28.49 -8.49 -5.78
N GLY A 311 28.28 -9.24 -6.86
CA GLY A 311 29.34 -9.49 -7.86
C GLY A 311 29.84 -8.21 -8.55
N ASP A 312 29.04 -7.14 -8.54
CA ASP A 312 29.31 -5.89 -9.24
C ASP A 312 29.92 -4.83 -8.31
N LEU A 313 30.11 -5.14 -7.02
CA LEU A 313 30.51 -4.17 -5.99
C LEU A 313 32.00 -3.81 -5.97
N GLY A 314 32.86 -4.52 -6.71
CA GLY A 314 34.31 -4.24 -6.71
C GLY A 314 34.90 -4.16 -5.30
N ASN A 315 35.60 -3.06 -4.98
CA ASN A 315 36.19 -2.79 -3.65
C ASN A 315 35.19 -2.15 -2.66
N PHE A 316 33.98 -2.68 -2.56
CA PHE A 316 33.02 -2.23 -1.56
C PHE A 316 33.36 -2.88 -0.21
N ASP A 317 34.05 -2.14 0.64
CA ASP A 317 34.51 -2.59 1.95
C ASP A 317 33.54 -2.10 3.04
N GLU A 318 32.41 -2.79 3.17
CA GLU A 318 31.45 -2.58 4.24
C GLU A 318 31.30 -3.85 5.07
N ASN A 319 31.28 -3.68 6.39
CA ASN A 319 31.19 -4.80 7.32
C ASN A 319 29.91 -5.61 7.09
N GLY A 320 30.05 -6.93 7.03
CA GLY A 320 28.90 -7.83 6.95
C GLY A 320 28.30 -8.03 5.55
N VAL A 321 28.75 -7.32 4.51
CA VAL A 321 28.27 -7.53 3.12
C VAL A 321 28.43 -8.99 2.67
N ASN A 322 29.53 -9.62 3.04
CA ASN A 322 29.81 -11.03 2.71
C ASN A 322 29.16 -12.04 3.68
N ARG A 323 28.46 -11.59 4.74
CA ARG A 323 27.91 -12.45 5.81
C ARG A 323 26.42 -12.75 5.68
N ALA A 324 25.69 -11.94 4.94
CA ALA A 324 24.25 -12.13 4.69
C ALA A 324 23.97 -12.38 3.21
N ASN A 325 22.75 -12.77 2.85
CA ASN A 325 22.31 -12.80 1.45
C ASN A 325 21.92 -11.41 0.96
N ILE A 326 21.32 -10.62 1.84
CA ILE A 326 20.82 -9.26 1.56
C ILE A 326 21.46 -8.32 2.59
N VAL A 327 21.91 -7.16 2.12
CA VAL A 327 22.34 -6.05 2.98
C VAL A 327 21.50 -4.83 2.64
N LEU A 328 20.80 -4.32 3.64
CA LEU A 328 20.10 -3.04 3.59
C LEU A 328 21.03 -1.96 4.11
N LEU A 329 21.35 -0.98 3.27
CA LEU A 329 22.12 0.18 3.67
C LEU A 329 21.20 1.40 3.64
N PHE A 330 20.93 1.98 4.80
CA PHE A 330 20.13 3.19 4.91
C PHE A 330 20.98 4.45 4.77
N GLY A 331 20.70 5.23 3.74
CA GLY A 331 21.22 6.58 3.55
C GLY A 331 20.29 7.65 4.11
N LEU A 332 20.67 8.92 3.91
CA LEU A 332 19.93 10.08 4.41
C LEU A 332 18.50 10.19 3.84
N ASP A 333 18.27 9.70 2.63
CA ASP A 333 16.96 9.71 1.95
C ASP A 333 15.86 8.96 2.73
N VAL A 334 16.17 7.79 3.30
CA VAL A 334 15.22 6.96 4.06
C VAL A 334 15.29 7.25 5.57
N ALA A 335 16.46 7.64 6.08
CA ALA A 335 16.66 7.89 7.51
C ALA A 335 15.75 8.99 8.09
N LEU A 336 15.30 9.94 7.26
CA LEU A 336 14.41 11.02 7.69
C LEU A 336 12.93 10.60 7.74
N THR A 337 12.58 9.47 7.12
CA THR A 337 11.20 8.96 7.01
C THR A 337 10.93 7.76 7.91
N LEU A 338 11.97 7.16 8.50
CA LEU A 338 11.89 6.08 9.50
C LEU A 338 11.67 6.64 10.92
#